data_AF-A0A940TKV4-F1
#
_entry.id   AF-A0A940TKV4-F1
#
_cell.length_a   1.000
_cell.length_b   1.000
_cell.length_c   1.000
_cell.angle_alpha   90.00
_cell.angle_beta   90.00
_cell.angle_gamma   90.00
#
_symmetry.space_group_name_H-M   'P 1'
#
loop_
_entity.id
_entity.type
_entity.pdbx_description
1 polymer ?
#
loop_
_entity_poly.entity_id
_entity_poly.type
_entity_poly.pdbx_seq_one_letter_code
_entity_poly.pdbx_strand_id
1 'polypeptide(L)'
;MEPKEDKTNPNSKGDAQRRADQIRSFQAELKVIEDEKVISLDESQRTAIASYHEKLLSNLSELFDVDISKREKQLSLGMKIASFLGALGLAASVFFLFYQFWGRFSPEVQVCILIASPILGLAVTMIATRRERTGYFSKLFGMVALACFVLNLSMLGQIFNITPSFNAFLAWGIFALILAYASDTRLLLAAGLICFACFMSALAGAWRGIYWIHFGERPENFFLPAVLIFFLPYFIPHKKFSGFDVIYRVFGMLFFFIPVLILANWGRISYLRFDNNMVEAIYQVAGFLFSASVIWLGIRKNWPDVINTGNIFFVLFLYTKFYQWWWGWMPKYLFFLLIGLTAILALLILKRLRKAGSDQAKGVAK
;
A
#
# COMPACT_ATOMS: atom_id res chain seq x y z
N MET A 1 -2.76 -30.42 -0.86
CA MET A 1 -3.38 -30.49 0.48
C MET A 1 -3.26 -29.11 1.10
N GLU A 2 -4.32 -28.30 1.04
CA GLU A 2 -4.38 -27.04 1.77
C GLU A 2 -4.44 -27.35 3.27
N PRO A 3 -3.57 -26.76 4.11
CA PRO A 3 -3.72 -26.89 5.55
C PRO A 3 -5.00 -26.16 5.96
N LYS A 4 -5.92 -26.88 6.60
CA LYS A 4 -7.11 -26.29 7.26
C LYS A 4 -6.63 -25.21 8.21
N GLU A 5 -6.90 -23.95 7.88
CA GLU A 5 -6.65 -22.80 8.73
C GLU A 5 -7.33 -23.00 10.08
N ASP A 6 -6.56 -23.01 11.16
CA ASP A 6 -7.09 -22.77 12.49
C ASP A 6 -7.52 -21.31 12.59
N LYS A 7 -8.76 -21.03 12.17
CA LYS A 7 -9.38 -19.70 12.17
C LYS A 7 -9.71 -19.19 13.58
N THR A 8 -9.42 -19.97 14.63
CA THR A 8 -9.81 -19.62 16.00
C THR A 8 -8.76 -18.81 16.75
N ASN A 9 -7.50 -18.83 16.31
CA ASN A 9 -6.41 -18.08 16.96
C ASN A 9 -5.81 -17.02 16.04
N PRO A 10 -5.94 -15.72 16.35
CA PRO A 10 -5.37 -14.66 15.51
C PRO A 10 -3.84 -14.69 15.56
N ASN A 11 -3.21 -14.64 14.38
CA ASN A 11 -1.75 -14.67 14.24
C ASN A 11 -1.13 -13.26 14.04
N SER A 12 -1.97 -12.24 13.94
CA SER A 12 -1.57 -10.85 13.72
C SER A 12 -2.52 -9.88 14.42
N LYS A 13 -2.06 -8.65 14.67
CA LYS A 13 -2.90 -7.55 15.18
C LYS A 13 -4.11 -7.28 14.27
N GLY A 14 -3.94 -7.43 12.95
CA GLY A 14 -5.03 -7.27 11.98
C GLY A 14 -6.12 -8.33 12.13
N ASP A 15 -5.73 -9.59 12.33
CA ASP A 15 -6.67 -10.69 12.51
C ASP A 15 -7.38 -10.60 13.87
N ALA A 16 -6.66 -10.21 14.92
CA ALA A 16 -7.22 -9.96 16.23
C ALA A 16 -8.28 -8.84 16.18
N GLN A 17 -8.01 -7.75 15.45
CA GLN A 17 -9.00 -6.69 15.22
C GLN A 17 -10.21 -7.17 14.43
N ARG A 18 -10.01 -7.96 13.37
CA ARG A 18 -11.12 -8.57 12.61
C ARG A 18 -11.98 -9.46 13.50
N ARG A 19 -11.37 -10.23 14.40
CA ARG A 19 -12.08 -11.09 15.35
C ARG A 19 -12.89 -10.26 16.36
N ALA A 20 -12.31 -9.20 16.92
CA ALA A 20 -13.03 -8.29 17.80
C ALA A 20 -14.22 -7.63 17.08
N ASP A 21 -14.05 -7.25 15.82
CA ASP A 21 -15.12 -6.67 15.00
C ASP A 21 -16.25 -7.67 14.73
N GLN A 22 -15.92 -8.93 14.45
CA GLN A 22 -16.91 -10.01 14.31
C GLN A 22 -17.73 -10.22 15.58
N ILE A 23 -17.09 -10.22 16.76
CA ILE A 23 -17.77 -10.37 18.05
C ILE A 23 -18.79 -9.24 18.24
N ARG A 24 -18.42 -8.00 17.91
CA ARG A 24 -19.35 -6.88 18.02
C ARG A 24 -20.49 -6.95 17.02
N SER A 25 -20.22 -7.34 15.78
CA SER A 25 -21.27 -7.56 14.79
C SER A 25 -22.24 -8.65 15.25
N PHE A 26 -21.73 -9.73 15.85
CA PHE A 26 -22.56 -10.78 16.45
C PHE A 26 -23.40 -10.27 17.61
N GLN A 27 -22.81 -9.50 18.54
CA GLN A 27 -23.56 -8.92 19.67
C GLN A 27 -24.68 -7.96 19.19
N ALA A 28 -24.41 -7.18 18.15
CA ALA A 28 -25.41 -6.29 17.56
C ALA A 28 -26.54 -7.07 16.87
N GLU A 29 -26.21 -8.10 16.10
CA GLU A 29 -27.17 -8.95 15.42
C GLU A 29 -28.02 -9.77 16.41
N LEU A 30 -27.39 -10.34 17.45
CA LEU A 30 -28.09 -11.10 18.49
C LEU A 30 -29.18 -10.26 19.16
N LYS A 31 -28.90 -8.98 19.43
CA LYS A 31 -29.89 -8.06 19.98
C LYS A 31 -31.08 -7.87 19.04
N VAL A 32 -30.85 -7.72 17.74
CA VAL A 32 -31.93 -7.59 16.74
C VAL A 32 -32.77 -8.87 16.70
N ILE A 33 -32.13 -10.04 16.70
CA ILE A 33 -32.82 -11.35 16.67
C ILE A 33 -33.67 -11.57 17.94
N GLU A 34 -33.17 -11.16 19.11
CA GLU A 34 -33.93 -11.18 20.37
C GLU A 34 -35.12 -10.20 20.34
N ASP A 35 -34.91 -8.98 19.83
CA ASP A 35 -35.97 -7.96 19.68
C ASP A 35 -37.07 -8.42 18.71
N GLU A 36 -36.71 -9.12 17.62
CA GLU A 36 -37.63 -9.75 16.67
C GLU A 36 -38.25 -11.07 17.18
N LYS A 37 -37.89 -11.52 18.39
CA LYS A 37 -38.36 -12.76 19.02
C LYS A 37 -38.11 -14.03 18.20
N VAL A 38 -37.11 -14.01 17.32
CA VAL A 38 -36.70 -15.17 16.52
C VAL A 38 -35.97 -16.19 17.41
N ILE A 39 -35.21 -15.71 18.39
CA ILE A 39 -34.55 -16.52 19.43
C ILE A 39 -34.83 -15.87 20.78
N SER A 40 -35.11 -16.69 21.80
CA SER A 40 -35.17 -16.26 23.19
C SER A 40 -34.12 -17.01 23.98
N LEU A 41 -33.03 -16.33 24.35
CA LEU A 41 -32.02 -16.87 25.24
C LEU A 41 -32.52 -16.76 26.69
N ASP A 42 -32.24 -17.76 27.50
CA ASP A 42 -32.41 -17.63 28.94
C ASP A 42 -31.32 -16.71 29.54
N GLU A 43 -31.55 -16.17 30.74
CA GLU A 43 -30.59 -15.26 31.38
C GLU A 43 -29.23 -15.93 31.67
N SER A 44 -29.20 -17.26 31.87
CA SER A 44 -27.95 -18.00 32.08
C SER A 44 -27.11 -18.06 30.80
N GLN A 45 -27.74 -18.30 29.65
CA GLN A 45 -27.14 -18.33 28.33
C GLN A 45 -26.66 -16.95 27.90
N ARG A 46 -27.47 -15.91 28.13
CA ARG A 46 -27.09 -14.52 27.88
C ARG A 46 -25.85 -14.13 28.68
N THR A 47 -25.83 -14.46 29.96
CA THR A 47 -24.69 -14.18 30.84
C THR A 47 -23.45 -14.97 30.42
N ALA A 48 -23.59 -16.24 30.05
CA ALA A 48 -22.49 -17.07 29.57
C ALA A 48 -21.86 -16.53 28.28
N ILE A 49 -22.67 -16.12 27.30
CA ILE A 49 -22.20 -15.53 26.05
C ILE A 49 -21.51 -14.19 26.30
N ALA A 50 -22.10 -13.32 27.13
CA ALA A 50 -21.51 -12.04 27.48
C ALA A 50 -20.14 -12.23 28.15
N SER A 51 -20.06 -13.12 29.13
CA SER A 51 -18.82 -13.44 29.87
C SER A 51 -17.74 -14.02 28.96
N TYR A 52 -18.12 -14.91 28.03
CA TYR A 52 -17.21 -15.46 27.04
C TYR A 52 -16.65 -14.37 26.11
N HIS A 53 -17.51 -13.49 25.57
CA HIS A 53 -17.08 -12.41 24.69
C HIS A 53 -16.23 -11.37 25.41
N GLU A 54 -16.55 -11.02 26.65
CA GLU A 54 -15.78 -10.09 27.46
C GLU A 54 -14.37 -10.64 27.72
N LYS A 55 -14.26 -11.90 28.15
CA LYS A 55 -12.97 -12.57 28.35
C LYS A 55 -12.17 -12.65 27.05
N LEU A 56 -12.81 -12.96 25.93
CA LEU A 56 -12.15 -13.04 24.64
C LEU A 56 -11.65 -11.67 24.17
N LEU A 57 -12.47 -10.61 24.28
CA LEU A 57 -12.07 -9.25 23.93
C LEU A 57 -10.94 -8.74 24.83
N SER A 58 -10.99 -9.02 26.13
CA SER A 58 -9.91 -8.70 27.07
C SER A 58 -8.61 -9.38 26.67
N ASN A 59 -8.64 -10.69 26.39
CA ASN A 59 -7.46 -11.43 25.94
C ASN A 59 -6.89 -10.87 24.63
N LEU A 60 -7.76 -10.54 23.66
CA LEU A 60 -7.33 -9.96 22.38
C LEU A 60 -6.71 -8.57 22.56
N SER A 61 -7.27 -7.75 23.45
CA SER A 61 -6.73 -6.43 23.78
C SER A 61 -5.39 -6.52 24.48
N GLU A 62 -5.24 -7.43 25.45
CA GLU A 62 -3.98 -7.62 26.16
C GLU A 62 -2.84 -8.11 25.25
N LEU A 63 -3.15 -9.07 24.38
CA LEU A 63 -2.16 -9.71 23.50
C LEU A 63 -1.82 -8.87 22.27
N PHE A 64 -2.80 -8.20 21.67
CA PHE A 64 -2.64 -7.55 20.35
C PHE A 64 -2.96 -6.04 20.35
N ASP A 65 -3.37 -5.47 21.48
CA ASP A 65 -3.65 -4.03 21.62
C ASP A 65 -4.69 -3.57 20.57
N VAL A 66 -5.84 -4.24 20.60
CA VAL A 66 -6.96 -4.14 19.65
C VAL A 66 -7.96 -3.08 20.12
N ASP A 67 -8.52 -2.31 19.20
CA ASP A 67 -9.59 -1.35 19.53
C ASP A 67 -10.89 -2.13 19.88
N ILE A 68 -11.41 -1.99 21.11
CA ILE A 68 -12.62 -2.66 21.65
C ILE A 68 -13.86 -1.73 21.65
N SER A 69 -13.69 -0.41 21.50
CA SER A 69 -14.81 0.53 21.32
C SER A 69 -14.80 1.25 19.96
N LYS A 70 -15.92 1.88 19.57
CA LYS A 70 -15.97 2.76 18.37
C LYS A 70 -15.16 4.04 18.61
N ARG A 71 -15.17 4.54 19.85
CA ARG A 71 -14.39 5.70 20.28
C ARG A 71 -12.89 5.44 20.18
N GLU A 72 -12.42 4.28 20.65
CA GLU A 72 -11.02 3.85 20.48
C GLU A 72 -10.63 3.79 19.01
N LYS A 73 -11.46 3.22 18.12
CA LYS A 73 -11.16 3.21 16.69
C LYS A 73 -10.99 4.62 16.10
N GLN A 74 -11.84 5.57 16.49
CA GLN A 74 -11.74 6.96 16.04
C GLN A 74 -10.47 7.63 16.58
N LEU A 75 -10.14 7.42 17.86
CA LEU A 75 -8.90 7.91 18.45
C LEU A 75 -7.66 7.29 17.79
N SER A 76 -7.68 5.99 17.52
CA SER A 76 -6.63 5.26 16.80
C SER A 76 -6.45 5.77 15.37
N LEU A 77 -7.52 6.17 14.68
CA LEU A 77 -7.39 6.85 13.39
C LEU A 77 -6.70 8.22 13.55
N GLY A 78 -7.09 9.01 14.55
CA GLY A 78 -6.45 10.28 14.87
C GLY A 78 -4.95 10.11 15.16
N MET A 79 -4.58 9.10 15.96
CA MET A 79 -3.18 8.77 16.26
C MET A 79 -2.40 8.32 15.02
N LYS A 80 -3.01 7.55 14.10
CA LYS A 80 -2.39 7.19 12.82
C LYS A 80 -2.09 8.43 11.97
N ILE A 81 -3.02 9.37 11.89
CA ILE A 81 -2.83 10.62 11.13
C ILE A 81 -1.75 11.49 11.80
N ALA A 82 -1.84 11.70 13.11
CA ALA A 82 -0.88 12.51 13.86
C ALA A 82 0.54 11.94 13.80
N SER A 83 0.70 10.61 13.98
CA SER A 83 2.00 9.94 13.86
C SER A 83 2.56 10.01 12.44
N PHE A 84 1.72 9.89 11.41
CA PHE A 84 2.15 10.03 10.01
C PHE A 84 2.62 11.46 9.70
N LEU A 85 1.83 12.47 10.07
CA LEU A 85 2.19 13.87 9.89
C LEU A 85 3.44 14.23 10.70
N GLY A 86 3.53 13.76 11.94
CA GLY A 86 4.72 13.91 12.77
C GLY A 86 5.95 13.27 12.12
N ALA A 87 5.81 12.10 11.50
CA ALA A 87 6.93 11.38 10.89
C ALA A 87 7.49 12.16 9.71
N LEU A 88 6.60 12.66 8.85
CA LEU A 88 6.97 13.53 7.74
C LEU A 88 7.57 14.85 8.22
N GLY A 89 6.94 15.50 9.22
CA GLY A 89 7.41 16.75 9.79
C GLY A 89 8.79 16.63 10.42
N LEU A 90 9.06 15.58 11.19
CA LEU A 90 10.37 15.34 11.78
C LEU A 90 11.42 14.96 10.74
N ALA A 91 11.09 14.11 9.77
CA ALA A 91 12.01 13.77 8.68
C ALA A 91 12.40 15.02 7.86
N ALA A 92 11.42 15.87 7.53
CA ALA A 92 11.65 17.15 6.86
C ALA A 92 12.46 18.11 7.76
N SER A 93 12.14 18.19 9.06
CA SER A 93 12.88 19.01 10.01
C SER A 93 14.36 18.62 10.06
N VAL A 94 14.68 17.32 10.10
CA VAL A 94 16.07 16.86 10.05
C VAL A 94 16.72 17.27 8.73
N PHE A 95 16.06 17.03 7.60
CA PHE A 95 16.57 17.43 6.29
C PHE A 95 16.91 18.93 6.22
N PHE A 96 15.99 19.80 6.64
CA PHE A 96 16.20 21.25 6.63
C PHE A 96 17.23 21.70 7.67
N LEU A 97 17.32 21.05 8.82
CA LEU A 97 18.33 21.34 9.83
C LEU A 97 19.74 21.08 9.28
N PHE A 98 19.93 19.96 8.58
CA PHE A 98 21.18 19.70 7.88
C PHE A 98 21.42 20.81 6.87
N TYR A 99 20.49 21.06 5.93
CA TYR A 99 20.69 22.08 4.89
C TYR A 99 21.05 23.49 5.44
N GLN A 100 20.41 23.92 6.53
CA GLN A 100 20.61 25.24 7.12
C GLN A 100 21.96 25.41 7.81
N PHE A 101 22.42 24.39 8.55
CA PHE A 101 23.60 24.50 9.41
C PHE A 101 24.83 23.77 8.86
N TRP A 102 24.69 22.95 7.80
CA TRP A 102 25.74 22.06 7.32
C TRP A 102 27.07 22.76 7.08
N GLY A 103 27.04 23.87 6.33
CA GLY A 103 28.23 24.62 5.95
C GLY A 103 28.95 25.32 7.10
N ARG A 104 28.38 25.32 8.31
CA ARG A 104 29.00 25.92 9.51
C ARG A 104 29.88 24.93 10.29
N PHE A 105 29.74 23.63 10.03
CA PHE A 105 30.50 22.59 10.73
C PHE A 105 31.79 22.25 9.99
N SER A 106 32.84 21.88 10.73
CA SER A 106 34.05 21.31 10.13
C SER A 106 33.77 19.91 9.55
N PRO A 107 34.57 19.44 8.57
CA PRO A 107 34.37 18.12 7.97
C PRO A 107 34.36 16.96 8.99
N GLU A 108 35.17 17.04 10.05
CA GLU A 108 35.23 16.01 11.09
C GLU A 108 33.91 15.94 11.87
N VAL A 109 33.38 17.11 12.24
CA VAL A 109 32.08 17.21 12.93
C VAL A 109 30.95 16.75 12.02
N GLN A 110 30.98 17.14 10.75
CA GLN A 110 30.02 16.68 9.74
C GLN A 110 29.99 15.14 9.63
N VAL A 111 31.15 14.51 9.47
CA VAL A 111 31.25 13.04 9.38
C VAL A 111 30.75 12.37 10.66
N CYS A 112 31.14 12.88 11.84
CA CYS A 112 30.65 12.37 13.13
C CYS A 112 29.12 12.46 13.25
N ILE A 113 28.52 13.60 12.89
CA ILE A 113 27.06 13.78 12.93
C ILE A 113 26.37 12.83 11.95
N LEU A 114 26.89 12.69 10.72
CA LEU A 114 26.31 11.81 9.70
C LEU A 114 26.35 10.35 10.13
N ILE A 115 27.41 9.89 10.79
CA ILE A 115 27.52 8.51 11.27
C ILE A 115 26.61 8.29 12.50
N ALA A 116 26.64 9.22 13.45
CA ALA A 116 25.87 9.08 14.69
C ALA A 116 24.35 9.16 14.46
N SER A 117 23.88 10.02 13.57
CA SER A 117 22.44 10.28 13.36
C SER A 117 21.61 9.04 12.98
N PRO A 118 21.97 8.24 11.95
CA PRO A 118 21.23 7.02 11.61
C PRO A 118 21.35 5.94 12.69
N ILE A 119 22.50 5.85 13.41
CA ILE A 119 22.69 4.89 14.50
C ILE A 119 21.78 5.25 15.68
N LEU A 120 21.75 6.52 16.08
CA LEU A 120 20.86 7.02 17.12
C LEU A 120 19.39 6.86 16.72
N GLY A 121 19.04 7.19 15.48
CA GLY A 121 17.69 6.99 14.95
C GLY A 121 17.26 5.52 15.01
N LEU A 122 18.14 4.60 14.61
CA LEU A 122 17.89 3.17 14.70
C LEU A 122 17.73 2.72 16.16
N ALA A 123 18.62 3.14 17.07
CA ALA A 123 18.55 2.80 18.48
C ALA A 123 17.24 3.27 19.12
N VAL A 124 16.85 4.53 18.88
CA VAL A 124 15.58 5.10 19.37
C VAL A 124 14.39 4.33 18.79
N THR A 125 14.42 3.98 17.50
CA THR A 125 13.37 3.17 16.87
C THR A 125 13.24 1.80 17.55
N MET A 126 14.34 1.10 17.80
CA MET A 126 14.31 -0.22 18.44
C MET A 126 13.85 -0.15 19.90
N ILE A 127 14.26 0.89 20.63
CA ILE A 127 13.77 1.14 21.99
C ILE A 127 12.26 1.40 21.97
N ALA A 128 11.78 2.22 21.03
CA ALA A 128 10.35 2.50 20.88
C ALA A 128 9.56 1.23 20.55
N THR A 129 10.04 0.39 19.62
CA THR A 129 9.40 -0.89 19.28
C THR A 129 9.26 -1.81 20.49
N ARG A 130 10.23 -1.80 21.42
CA ARG A 130 10.20 -2.66 22.62
C ARG A 130 9.33 -2.08 23.74
N ARG A 131 9.26 -0.76 23.87
CA ARG A 131 8.53 -0.09 24.96
C ARG A 131 7.07 0.19 24.65
N GLU A 132 6.71 0.35 23.39
CA GLU A 132 5.38 0.79 22.96
C GLU A 132 4.64 -0.32 22.18
N ARG A 133 3.50 -0.79 22.70
CA ARG A 133 2.69 -1.84 22.05
C ARG A 133 1.97 -1.36 20.78
N THR A 134 1.60 -0.08 20.72
CA THR A 134 0.88 0.52 19.59
C THR A 134 1.76 0.76 18.36
N GLY A 135 3.07 0.91 18.56
CA GLY A 135 4.08 1.12 17.51
C GLY A 135 3.99 2.45 16.75
N TYR A 136 3.28 3.46 17.26
CA TYR A 136 3.17 4.77 16.61
C TYR A 136 4.49 5.54 16.66
N PHE A 137 5.19 5.55 17.80
CA PHE A 137 6.49 6.18 17.93
C PHE A 137 7.57 5.41 17.18
N SER A 138 7.49 4.08 17.14
CA SER A 138 8.42 3.29 16.31
C SER A 138 8.33 3.68 14.83
N LYS A 139 7.11 3.85 14.30
CA LYS A 139 6.89 4.35 12.92
C LYS A 139 7.47 5.74 12.73
N LEU A 140 7.24 6.63 13.70
CA LEU A 140 7.75 8.01 13.70
C LEU A 140 9.28 8.04 13.62
N PHE A 141 9.95 7.40 14.58
CA PHE A 141 11.41 7.39 14.65
C PHE A 141 12.04 6.56 13.53
N GLY A 142 11.37 5.52 13.06
CA GLY A 142 11.86 4.74 11.93
C GLY A 142 11.94 5.55 10.64
N MET A 143 10.97 6.43 10.40
CA MET A 143 11.04 7.38 9.26
C MET A 143 12.16 8.40 9.42
N VAL A 144 12.38 8.90 10.64
CA VAL A 144 13.51 9.80 10.93
C VAL A 144 14.85 9.07 10.72
N ALA A 145 14.98 7.83 11.18
CA ALA A 145 16.17 7.02 10.98
C ALA A 145 16.47 6.79 9.49
N LEU A 146 15.43 6.51 8.68
CA LEU A 146 15.56 6.41 7.23
C LEU A 146 16.02 7.75 6.62
N ALA A 147 15.42 8.87 7.02
CA ALA A 147 15.83 10.20 6.54
C ALA A 147 17.29 10.52 6.88
N CYS A 148 17.71 10.25 8.12
CA CYS A 148 19.10 10.37 8.55
C CYS A 148 20.03 9.48 7.73
N PHE A 149 19.63 8.27 7.37
CA PHE A 149 20.43 7.35 6.56
C PHE A 149 20.54 7.80 5.09
N VAL A 150 19.47 8.35 4.52
CA VAL A 150 19.49 8.95 3.18
C VAL A 150 20.44 10.15 3.15
N LEU A 151 20.36 11.03 4.16
CA LEU A 151 21.27 12.18 4.32
C LEU A 151 22.71 11.73 4.53
N ASN A 152 22.94 10.70 5.36
CA ASN A 152 24.26 10.11 5.59
C ASN A 152 24.98 9.80 4.27
N LEU A 153 24.38 8.95 3.43
CA LEU A 153 25.01 8.53 2.18
C LEU A 153 25.15 9.68 1.18
N SER A 154 24.14 10.55 1.10
CA SER A 154 24.15 11.68 0.14
C SER A 154 25.23 12.70 0.48
N MET A 155 25.36 13.08 1.75
CA MET A 155 26.26 14.13 2.19
C MET A 155 27.70 13.64 2.37
N LEU A 156 27.90 12.39 2.81
CA LEU A 156 29.24 11.76 2.76
C LEU A 156 29.75 11.68 1.32
N GLY A 157 28.87 11.36 0.37
CA GLY A 157 29.22 11.36 -1.04
C GLY A 157 29.71 12.71 -1.53
N GLN A 158 29.08 13.81 -1.09
CA GLN A 158 29.52 15.17 -1.40
C GLN A 158 30.86 15.53 -0.73
N ILE A 159 31.02 15.24 0.57
CA ILE A 159 32.25 15.55 1.33
C ILE A 159 33.47 14.87 0.71
N PHE A 160 33.34 13.58 0.39
CA PHE A 160 34.43 12.77 -0.14
C PHE A 160 34.49 12.74 -1.66
N ASN A 161 33.69 13.58 -2.34
CA ASN A 161 33.61 13.67 -3.79
C ASN A 161 33.40 12.30 -4.48
N ILE A 162 32.56 11.44 -3.87
CA ILE A 162 32.19 10.13 -4.40
C ILE A 162 31.20 10.34 -5.53
N THR A 163 31.48 9.71 -6.67
CA THR A 163 30.58 9.80 -7.84
C THR A 163 29.20 9.22 -7.49
N PRO A 164 28.11 9.99 -7.67
CA PRO A 164 26.76 9.51 -7.42
C PRO A 164 26.42 8.30 -8.30
N SER A 165 25.81 7.27 -7.71
CA SER A 165 25.44 6.03 -8.39
C SER A 165 24.10 5.48 -7.92
N PHE A 166 23.46 4.67 -8.78
CA PHE A 166 22.19 4.02 -8.46
C PHE A 166 22.26 3.02 -7.30
N ASN A 167 23.47 2.60 -6.88
CA ASN A 167 23.66 1.73 -5.71
C ASN A 167 23.16 2.38 -4.41
N ALA A 168 23.07 3.71 -4.37
CA ALA A 168 22.46 4.43 -3.25
C ALA A 168 20.99 4.00 -3.04
N PHE A 169 20.21 3.83 -4.11
CA PHE A 169 18.83 3.34 -4.01
C PHE A 169 18.77 1.94 -3.41
N LEU A 170 19.71 1.05 -3.75
CA LEU A 170 19.75 -0.29 -3.16
C LEU A 170 20.05 -0.21 -1.66
N ALA A 171 21.03 0.58 -1.25
CA ALA A 171 21.38 0.75 0.16
C ALA A 171 20.21 1.32 0.98
N TRP A 172 19.57 2.40 0.48
CA TRP A 172 18.38 2.98 1.11
C TRP A 172 17.21 2.00 1.16
N GLY A 173 17.00 1.24 0.08
CA GLY A 173 15.96 0.23 -0.02
C GLY A 173 16.14 -0.90 0.99
N ILE A 174 17.35 -1.47 1.07
CA ILE A 174 17.68 -2.52 2.05
C ILE A 174 17.46 -2.02 3.48
N PHE A 175 17.97 -0.82 3.80
CA PHE A 175 17.80 -0.25 5.13
C PHE A 175 16.32 -0.03 5.48
N ALA A 176 15.54 0.55 4.55
CA ALA A 176 14.12 0.77 4.72
C ALA A 176 13.33 -0.54 4.90
N LEU A 177 13.64 -1.57 4.11
CA LEU A 177 13.01 -2.89 4.21
C LEU A 177 13.33 -3.55 5.56
N ILE A 178 14.61 -3.61 5.95
CA ILE A 178 15.01 -4.17 7.26
C ILE A 178 14.27 -3.46 8.38
N LEU A 179 14.23 -2.13 8.36
CA LEU A 179 13.57 -1.34 9.39
C LEU A 179 12.06 -1.54 9.37
N ALA A 180 11.44 -1.68 8.19
CA ALA A 180 10.03 -1.99 8.05
C ALA A 180 9.67 -3.31 8.71
N TYR A 181 10.43 -4.38 8.44
CA TYR A 181 10.22 -5.70 9.04
C TYR A 181 10.55 -5.72 10.54
N ALA A 182 11.50 -4.90 11.00
CA ALA A 182 11.82 -4.79 12.42
C ALA A 182 10.77 -4.00 13.22
N SER A 183 10.05 -3.07 12.59
CA SER A 183 9.08 -2.17 13.26
C SER A 183 7.61 -2.40 12.87
N ASP A 184 7.31 -3.39 12.01
CA ASP A 184 5.98 -3.62 11.40
C ASP A 184 5.41 -2.33 10.74
N THR A 185 6.28 -1.57 10.06
CA THR A 185 5.93 -0.26 9.49
C THR A 185 5.70 -0.32 7.99
N ARG A 186 4.43 -0.20 7.59
CA ARG A 186 4.00 -0.19 6.17
C ARG A 186 4.60 0.94 5.34
N LEU A 187 4.82 2.11 5.94
CA LEU A 187 5.35 3.28 5.22
C LEU A 187 6.83 3.08 4.84
N LEU A 188 7.62 2.50 5.74
CA LEU A 188 9.01 2.12 5.48
C LEU A 188 9.09 1.01 4.45
N LEU A 189 8.15 0.06 4.48
CA LEU A 189 8.05 -0.97 3.44
C LEU A 189 7.83 -0.31 2.08
N ALA A 190 6.85 0.60 1.97
CA ALA A 190 6.60 1.36 0.75
C ALA A 190 7.85 2.12 0.27
N ALA A 191 8.55 2.83 1.16
CA ALA A 191 9.80 3.53 0.83
C ALA A 191 10.88 2.56 0.31
N GLY A 192 11.02 1.39 0.94
CA GLY A 192 11.93 0.34 0.50
C GLY A 192 11.60 -0.21 -0.88
N LEU A 193 10.32 -0.46 -1.17
CA LEU A 193 9.85 -0.92 -2.48
C LEU A 193 10.06 0.13 -3.57
N ILE A 194 9.84 1.40 -3.27
CA ILE A 194 10.14 2.52 -4.19
C ILE A 194 11.64 2.55 -4.50
N CYS A 195 12.49 2.52 -3.48
CA CYS A 195 13.94 2.52 -3.68
C CYS A 195 14.40 1.31 -4.50
N PHE A 196 13.88 0.11 -4.20
CA PHE A 196 14.18 -1.09 -4.95
C PHE A 196 13.73 -1.01 -6.42
N ALA A 197 12.52 -0.49 -6.68
CA ALA A 197 12.03 -0.29 -8.04
C ALA A 197 12.87 0.74 -8.82
N CYS A 198 13.25 1.86 -8.18
CA CYS A 198 14.15 2.85 -8.76
C CYS A 198 15.54 2.26 -9.05
N PHE A 199 16.09 1.45 -8.14
CA PHE A 199 17.36 0.73 -8.36
C PHE A 199 17.27 -0.19 -9.58
N MET A 200 16.25 -1.03 -9.66
CA MET A 200 16.05 -1.95 -10.79
C MET A 200 15.87 -1.18 -12.09
N SER A 201 15.12 -0.07 -12.06
CA SER A 201 14.92 0.75 -13.25
C SER A 201 16.21 1.43 -13.71
N ALA A 202 16.98 1.98 -12.77
CA ALA A 202 18.26 2.60 -13.03
C ALA A 202 19.31 1.60 -13.53
N LEU A 203 19.33 0.39 -12.99
CA LEU A 203 20.20 -0.70 -13.44
C LEU A 203 19.89 -1.08 -14.90
N ALA A 204 18.60 -1.27 -15.23
CA ALA A 204 18.17 -1.57 -16.59
C ALA A 204 18.49 -0.42 -17.57
N GLY A 205 18.33 0.83 -17.13
CA GLY A 205 18.69 2.03 -17.92
C GLY A 205 20.20 2.14 -18.15
N ALA A 206 21.01 1.90 -17.12
CA ALA A 206 22.47 1.98 -17.19
C ALA A 206 23.05 0.98 -18.20
N TRP A 207 22.49 -0.23 -18.28
CA TRP A 207 22.86 -1.22 -19.31
C TRP A 207 22.63 -0.74 -20.75
N ARG A 208 21.76 0.25 -20.94
CA ARG A 208 21.44 0.87 -22.25
C ARG A 208 22.07 2.24 -22.44
N GLY A 209 23.01 2.64 -21.57
CA GLY A 209 23.70 3.92 -21.65
C GLY A 209 22.91 5.13 -21.14
N ILE A 210 21.76 4.90 -20.48
CA ILE A 210 21.00 5.98 -19.83
C ILE A 210 21.67 6.32 -18.51
N TYR A 211 21.93 7.61 -18.28
CA TYR A 211 22.45 8.06 -17.00
C TYR A 211 21.43 7.79 -15.90
N TRP A 212 21.87 7.19 -14.79
CA TRP A 212 21.01 6.53 -13.82
C TRP A 212 19.96 7.43 -13.15
N ILE A 213 20.17 8.75 -13.08
CA ILE A 213 19.18 9.71 -12.57
C ILE A 213 17.94 9.78 -13.47
N HIS A 214 18.12 9.49 -14.77
CA HIS A 214 17.07 9.42 -15.76
C HIS A 214 16.39 8.05 -15.83
N PHE A 215 16.40 7.28 -14.74
CA PHE A 215 15.72 5.98 -14.64
C PHE A 215 14.21 6.05 -14.94
N GLY A 216 13.60 7.24 -14.92
CA GLY A 216 12.21 7.47 -15.31
C GLY A 216 11.98 7.65 -16.81
N GLU A 217 13.01 7.85 -17.63
CA GLU A 217 12.87 8.08 -19.09
C GLU A 217 12.30 6.88 -19.84
N ARG A 218 12.50 5.68 -19.29
CA ARG A 218 12.04 4.42 -19.88
C ARG A 218 11.10 3.70 -18.91
N PRO A 219 9.79 4.02 -18.94
CA PRO A 219 8.84 3.48 -17.98
C PRO A 219 8.77 1.95 -17.98
N GLU A 220 9.04 1.26 -19.10
CA GLU A 220 9.03 -0.20 -19.15
C GLU A 220 10.02 -0.87 -18.20
N ASN A 221 11.09 -0.16 -17.79
CA ASN A 221 12.06 -0.70 -16.84
C ASN A 221 11.41 -1.06 -15.48
N PHE A 222 10.24 -0.48 -15.16
CA PHE A 222 9.49 -0.80 -13.95
C PHE A 222 8.65 -2.07 -14.03
N PHE A 223 8.47 -2.68 -15.21
CA PHE A 223 7.66 -3.90 -15.33
C PHE A 223 8.27 -5.09 -14.59
N LEU A 224 9.60 -5.25 -14.65
CA LEU A 224 10.27 -6.32 -13.94
C LEU A 224 10.11 -6.19 -12.40
N PRO A 225 10.45 -5.06 -11.76
CA PRO A 225 10.21 -4.90 -10.33
C PRO A 225 8.71 -4.98 -9.98
N ALA A 226 7.80 -4.51 -10.84
CA ALA A 226 6.36 -4.63 -10.61
C ALA A 226 5.90 -6.08 -10.42
N VAL A 227 6.32 -6.98 -11.33
CA VAL A 227 6.00 -8.42 -11.26
C VAL A 227 6.61 -9.04 -10.01
N LEU A 228 7.90 -8.78 -9.75
CA LEU A 228 8.60 -9.34 -8.57
C LEU A 228 7.91 -8.92 -7.26
N ILE A 229 7.60 -7.64 -7.12
CA ILE A 229 6.97 -7.08 -5.93
C ILE A 229 5.53 -7.62 -5.76
N PHE A 230 4.75 -7.71 -6.84
CA PHE A 230 3.37 -8.19 -6.78
C PHE A 230 3.25 -9.64 -6.34
N PHE A 231 4.13 -10.52 -6.84
CA PHE A 231 4.09 -11.95 -6.54
C PHE A 231 4.89 -12.34 -5.29
N LEU A 232 5.71 -11.46 -4.71
CA LEU A 232 6.51 -11.78 -3.54
C LEU A 232 5.68 -12.36 -2.36
N PRO A 233 4.50 -11.80 -1.99
CA PRO A 233 3.71 -12.32 -0.87
C PRO A 233 3.15 -13.72 -1.11
N TYR A 234 3.10 -14.19 -2.37
CA TYR A 234 2.70 -15.55 -2.71
C TYR A 234 3.79 -16.56 -2.35
N PHE A 235 5.05 -16.20 -2.56
CA PHE A 235 6.20 -17.06 -2.25
C PHE A 235 6.65 -16.95 -0.78
N ILE A 236 6.49 -15.77 -0.18
CA ILE A 236 6.91 -15.48 1.20
C ILE A 236 5.68 -14.99 1.99
N PRO A 237 5.00 -15.88 2.73
CA PRO A 237 3.82 -15.51 3.50
C PRO A 237 4.16 -14.55 4.64
N HIS A 238 3.67 -13.32 4.58
CA HIS A 238 3.89 -12.29 5.62
C HIS A 238 2.85 -12.35 6.75
N LYS A 239 2.49 -13.55 7.23
CA LYS A 239 1.38 -13.76 8.18
C LYS A 239 1.52 -12.96 9.49
N LYS A 240 2.76 -12.71 9.92
CA LYS A 240 3.06 -11.95 11.16
C LYS A 240 2.88 -10.44 10.99
N PHE A 241 3.00 -9.92 9.76
CA PHE A 241 3.07 -8.49 9.49
C PHE A 241 1.75 -7.98 8.91
N SER A 242 1.06 -7.13 9.67
CA SER A 242 -0.30 -6.74 9.34
C SER A 242 -0.32 -5.84 8.11
N GLY A 243 -0.89 -6.33 7.00
CA GLY A 243 -1.12 -5.54 5.78
C GLY A 243 0.11 -5.31 4.91
N PHE A 244 1.22 -6.04 5.14
CA PHE A 244 2.39 -5.99 4.25
C PHE A 244 2.06 -6.53 2.86
N ASP A 245 1.30 -7.61 2.81
CA ASP A 245 0.80 -8.23 1.59
C ASP A 245 0.04 -7.23 0.70
N VAL A 246 -0.77 -6.36 1.31
CA VAL A 246 -1.48 -5.27 0.63
C VAL A 246 -0.49 -4.27 0.02
N ILE A 247 0.54 -3.86 0.77
CA ILE A 247 1.54 -2.89 0.27
C ILE A 247 2.29 -3.47 -0.92
N TYR A 248 2.74 -4.73 -0.85
CA TYR A 248 3.37 -5.41 -1.98
C TYR A 248 2.46 -5.45 -3.22
N ARG A 249 1.22 -5.89 -3.09
CA ARG A 249 0.29 -5.96 -4.23
C ARG A 249 0.00 -4.58 -4.81
N VAL A 250 -0.30 -3.59 -3.96
CA VAL A 250 -0.61 -2.21 -4.40
C VAL A 250 0.59 -1.59 -5.11
N PHE A 251 1.79 -1.63 -4.53
CA PHE A 251 2.98 -1.07 -5.17
C PHE A 251 3.37 -1.83 -6.43
N GLY A 252 3.26 -3.16 -6.45
CA GLY A 252 3.45 -3.95 -7.67
C GLY A 252 2.51 -3.51 -8.80
N MET A 253 1.23 -3.30 -8.49
CA MET A 253 0.27 -2.77 -9.48
C MET A 253 0.58 -1.32 -9.89
N LEU A 254 1.00 -0.46 -8.96
CA LEU A 254 1.38 0.93 -9.29
C LEU A 254 2.60 0.96 -10.23
N PHE A 255 3.63 0.18 -9.95
CA PHE A 255 4.82 0.07 -10.81
C PHE A 255 4.53 -0.59 -12.15
N PHE A 256 3.39 -1.25 -12.32
CA PHE A 256 2.94 -1.75 -13.62
C PHE A 256 2.07 -0.73 -14.36
N PHE A 257 0.96 -0.31 -13.74
CA PHE A 257 -0.06 0.48 -14.41
C PHE A 257 0.35 1.94 -14.65
N ILE A 258 1.20 2.54 -13.80
CA ILE A 258 1.69 3.91 -14.05
C ILE A 258 2.51 3.94 -15.35
N PRO A 259 3.53 3.08 -15.55
CA PRO A 259 4.21 2.99 -16.83
C PRO A 259 3.30 2.70 -18.02
N VAL A 260 2.34 1.77 -17.88
CA VAL A 260 1.37 1.49 -18.95
C VAL A 260 0.55 2.73 -19.29
N LEU A 261 0.10 3.49 -18.27
CA LEU A 261 -0.65 4.73 -18.46
C LEU A 261 0.18 5.81 -19.15
N ILE A 262 1.46 5.94 -18.79
CA ILE A 262 2.37 6.88 -19.44
C ILE A 262 2.54 6.46 -20.92
N LEU A 263 2.89 5.21 -21.20
CA LEU A 263 3.16 4.73 -22.56
C LEU A 263 1.91 4.68 -23.44
N ALA A 264 0.72 4.58 -22.84
CA ALA A 264 -0.57 4.72 -23.51
C ALA A 264 -0.86 6.15 -24.01
N ASN A 265 -0.11 7.16 -23.57
CA ASN A 265 -0.26 8.56 -23.96
C ASN A 265 1.02 9.18 -24.56
N TRP A 266 2.17 8.56 -24.33
CA TRP A 266 3.47 9.00 -24.80
C TRP A 266 4.25 7.81 -25.37
N GLY A 267 3.88 7.35 -26.57
CA GLY A 267 4.51 6.17 -27.20
C GLY A 267 6.01 6.36 -27.51
N ARG A 268 6.46 7.60 -27.69
CA ARG A 268 7.83 7.96 -28.10
C ARG A 268 8.93 7.44 -27.16
N ILE A 269 8.63 7.33 -25.87
CA ILE A 269 9.61 6.89 -24.87
C ILE A 269 9.68 5.36 -24.74
N SER A 270 8.86 4.63 -25.51
CA SER A 270 8.85 3.17 -25.48
C SER A 270 10.10 2.55 -26.11
N TYR A 271 10.44 1.34 -25.68
CA TYR A 271 11.41 0.49 -26.36
C TYR A 271 10.87 -0.21 -27.61
N LEU A 272 9.55 -0.23 -27.80
CA LEU A 272 8.92 -0.83 -28.96
C LEU A 272 9.28 -0.04 -30.22
N ARG A 273 9.75 -0.74 -31.26
CA ARG A 273 10.17 -0.15 -32.55
C ARG A 273 9.00 0.03 -33.53
N PHE A 274 7.81 0.33 -33.03
CA PHE A 274 6.64 0.64 -33.87
C PHE A 274 6.45 2.15 -33.97
N ASP A 275 5.53 2.60 -34.83
CA ASP A 275 5.12 4.00 -34.82
C ASP A 275 4.45 4.35 -33.48
N ASN A 276 4.54 5.63 -33.09
CA ASN A 276 4.07 6.08 -31.78
C ASN A 276 2.57 5.77 -31.56
N ASN A 277 1.74 5.87 -32.60
CA ASN A 277 0.31 5.63 -32.48
C ASN A 277 0.03 4.15 -32.20
N MET A 278 0.74 3.25 -32.88
CA MET A 278 0.65 1.81 -32.65
C MET A 278 1.14 1.44 -31.24
N VAL A 279 2.24 2.02 -30.77
CA VAL A 279 2.72 1.84 -29.39
C VAL A 279 1.67 2.26 -28.38
N GLU A 280 1.11 3.46 -28.53
CA GLU A 280 0.06 3.96 -27.65
C GLU A 280 -1.17 3.04 -27.67
N ALA A 281 -1.60 2.58 -28.84
CA ALA A 281 -2.70 1.64 -28.99
C ALA A 281 -2.44 0.31 -28.25
N ILE A 282 -1.22 -0.25 -28.37
CA ILE A 282 -0.82 -1.46 -27.67
C ILE A 282 -0.93 -1.27 -26.15
N TYR A 283 -0.38 -0.19 -25.60
CA TYR A 283 -0.42 0.06 -24.16
C TYR A 283 -1.82 0.40 -23.64
N GLN A 284 -2.67 1.02 -24.45
CA GLN A 284 -4.07 1.25 -24.09
C GLN A 284 -4.85 -0.05 -24.00
N VAL A 285 -4.72 -0.93 -25.00
CA VAL A 285 -5.36 -2.26 -24.98
C VAL A 285 -4.81 -3.07 -23.81
N ALA A 286 -3.50 -3.07 -23.59
CA ALA A 286 -2.88 -3.71 -22.44
C ALA A 286 -3.44 -3.16 -21.12
N GLY A 287 -3.57 -1.84 -20.98
CA GLY A 287 -4.13 -1.18 -19.79
C GLY A 287 -5.51 -1.71 -19.42
N PHE A 288 -6.44 -1.81 -20.38
CA PHE A 288 -7.78 -2.38 -20.15
C PHE A 288 -7.73 -3.89 -19.84
N LEU A 289 -6.96 -4.66 -20.62
CA LEU A 289 -6.86 -6.11 -20.44
C LEU A 289 -6.29 -6.46 -19.06
N PHE A 290 -5.18 -5.84 -18.66
CA PHE A 290 -4.55 -6.10 -17.38
C PHE A 290 -5.37 -5.57 -16.20
N SER A 291 -6.00 -4.39 -16.32
CA SER A 291 -6.88 -3.89 -15.25
C SER A 291 -8.09 -4.80 -15.04
N ALA A 292 -8.75 -5.26 -16.11
CA ALA A 292 -9.81 -6.26 -16.01
C ALA A 292 -9.31 -7.59 -15.42
N SER A 293 -8.12 -8.04 -15.82
CA SER A 293 -7.51 -9.30 -15.32
C SER A 293 -7.21 -9.25 -13.83
N VAL A 294 -6.68 -8.13 -13.31
CA VAL A 294 -6.44 -7.99 -11.87
C VAL A 294 -7.74 -7.84 -11.08
N ILE A 295 -8.77 -7.19 -11.63
CA ILE A 295 -10.11 -7.15 -11.00
C ILE A 295 -10.65 -8.58 -10.87
N TRP A 296 -10.59 -9.37 -11.94
CA TRP A 296 -11.02 -10.76 -11.93
C TRP A 296 -10.20 -11.61 -10.94
N LEU A 297 -8.88 -11.47 -10.94
CA LEU A 297 -7.98 -12.15 -9.99
C LEU A 297 -8.34 -11.76 -8.54
N GLY A 298 -8.55 -10.47 -8.29
CA GLY A 298 -8.92 -9.93 -6.99
C GLY A 298 -10.26 -10.47 -6.48
N ILE A 299 -11.27 -10.60 -7.36
CA ILE A 299 -12.55 -11.23 -7.01
C ILE A 299 -12.35 -12.71 -6.67
N ARG A 300 -11.61 -13.46 -7.49
CA ARG A 300 -11.38 -14.90 -7.28
C ARG A 300 -10.61 -15.19 -5.98
N LYS A 301 -9.66 -14.32 -5.62
CA LYS A 301 -8.82 -14.45 -4.41
C LYS A 301 -9.35 -13.66 -3.21
N ASN A 302 -10.47 -12.96 -3.35
CA ASN A 302 -11.04 -12.07 -2.34
C ASN A 302 -10.05 -11.03 -1.80
N TRP A 303 -9.30 -10.39 -2.72
CA TRP A 303 -8.33 -9.33 -2.41
C TRP A 303 -8.91 -7.95 -2.74
N PRO A 304 -9.51 -7.26 -1.75
CA PRO A 304 -10.18 -5.98 -1.99
C PRO A 304 -9.21 -4.90 -2.46
N ASP A 305 -7.95 -4.93 -2.03
CA ASP A 305 -6.90 -4.00 -2.45
C ASP A 305 -6.59 -4.11 -3.95
N VAL A 306 -6.54 -5.33 -4.48
CA VAL A 306 -6.32 -5.61 -5.91
C VAL A 306 -7.52 -5.19 -6.75
N ILE A 307 -8.74 -5.47 -6.27
CA ILE A 307 -9.98 -5.04 -6.94
C ILE A 307 -10.02 -3.51 -7.01
N ASN A 308 -9.79 -2.82 -5.88
CA ASN A 308 -9.86 -1.37 -5.82
C ASN A 308 -8.81 -0.70 -6.70
N THR A 309 -7.57 -1.18 -6.67
CA THR A 309 -6.48 -0.64 -7.49
C THR A 309 -6.75 -0.89 -8.98
N GLY A 310 -7.19 -2.09 -9.33
CA GLY A 310 -7.60 -2.43 -10.70
C GLY A 310 -8.74 -1.55 -11.21
N ASN A 311 -9.77 -1.32 -10.39
CA ASN A 311 -10.88 -0.43 -10.72
C ASN A 311 -10.42 1.01 -10.94
N ILE A 312 -9.55 1.54 -10.07
CA ILE A 312 -9.00 2.89 -10.22
C ILE A 312 -8.31 3.03 -11.58
N PHE A 313 -7.41 2.11 -11.92
CA PHE A 313 -6.70 2.16 -13.19
C PHE A 313 -7.61 1.91 -14.39
N PHE A 314 -8.58 1.00 -14.30
CA PHE A 314 -9.59 0.80 -15.34
C PHE A 314 -10.34 2.10 -15.65
N VAL A 315 -10.79 2.82 -14.61
CA VAL A 315 -11.45 4.11 -14.76
C VAL A 315 -10.50 5.17 -15.32
N LEU A 316 -9.23 5.20 -14.89
CA LEU A 316 -8.24 6.12 -15.45
C LEU A 316 -8.00 5.89 -16.95
N PHE A 317 -7.86 4.63 -17.39
CA PHE A 317 -7.73 4.29 -18.82
C PHE A 317 -8.99 4.65 -19.61
N LEU A 318 -10.17 4.42 -19.04
CA LEU A 318 -11.44 4.79 -19.67
C LEU A 318 -11.56 6.32 -19.81
N TYR A 319 -11.21 7.05 -18.76
CA TYR A 319 -11.26 8.52 -18.76
C TYR A 319 -10.27 9.12 -19.77
N THR A 320 -9.03 8.63 -19.82
CA THR A 320 -8.05 9.12 -20.82
C THR A 320 -8.52 8.84 -22.24
N LYS A 321 -9.20 7.71 -22.47
CA LYS A 321 -9.82 7.40 -23.77
C LYS A 321 -10.92 8.38 -24.17
N PHE A 322 -11.87 8.66 -23.27
CA PHE A 322 -12.91 9.65 -23.53
C PHE A 322 -12.31 11.02 -23.81
N TYR A 323 -11.30 11.43 -23.04
CA TYR A 323 -10.60 12.68 -23.25
C TYR A 323 -9.98 12.74 -24.65
N GLN A 324 -9.22 11.71 -25.05
CA GLN A 324 -8.60 11.65 -26.38
C GLN A 324 -9.63 11.69 -27.51
N TRP A 325 -10.77 10.99 -27.37
CA TRP A 325 -11.76 10.90 -28.44
C TRP A 325 -12.61 12.15 -28.61
N TRP A 326 -13.01 12.81 -27.52
CA TRP A 326 -14.08 13.80 -27.56
C TRP A 326 -13.64 15.20 -27.10
N TRP A 327 -12.60 15.33 -26.29
CA TRP A 327 -12.29 16.61 -25.66
C TRP A 327 -11.99 17.74 -26.65
N GLY A 328 -11.28 17.43 -27.73
CA GLY A 328 -10.80 18.42 -28.70
C GLY A 328 -11.91 19.08 -29.51
N TRP A 329 -12.96 18.34 -29.87
CA TRP A 329 -14.00 18.81 -30.80
C TRP A 329 -15.38 18.99 -30.15
N MET A 330 -15.63 18.35 -29.01
CA MET A 330 -16.95 18.34 -28.37
C MET A 330 -17.11 19.48 -27.35
N PRO A 331 -18.29 20.13 -27.28
CA PRO A 331 -18.61 21.05 -26.18
C PRO A 331 -18.49 20.36 -24.82
N LYS A 332 -17.94 21.06 -23.82
CA LYS A 332 -17.59 20.44 -22.52
C LYS A 332 -18.77 19.89 -21.76
N TYR A 333 -19.94 20.54 -21.84
CA TYR A 333 -21.17 20.03 -21.22
C TYR A 333 -21.59 18.68 -21.83
N LEU A 334 -21.44 18.50 -23.15
CA LEU A 334 -21.81 17.28 -23.85
C LEU A 334 -20.81 16.15 -23.52
N PHE A 335 -19.52 16.49 -23.40
CA PHE A 335 -18.49 15.57 -22.94
C PHE A 335 -18.82 14.98 -21.56
N PHE A 336 -19.14 15.83 -20.59
CA PHE A 336 -19.51 15.37 -19.24
C PHE A 336 -20.85 14.61 -19.23
N LEU A 337 -21.81 15.00 -20.08
CA LEU A 337 -23.06 14.26 -20.24
C LEU A 337 -22.82 12.83 -20.75
N LEU A 338 -21.96 12.65 -21.75
CA LEU A 338 -21.61 11.32 -22.27
C LEU A 338 -20.90 10.47 -21.21
N ILE A 339 -19.97 11.04 -20.44
CA ILE A 339 -19.36 10.34 -19.30
C ILE A 339 -20.45 9.88 -18.33
N GLY A 340 -21.38 10.75 -17.96
CA GLY A 340 -22.50 10.41 -17.09
C GLY A 340 -23.37 9.27 -17.66
N LEU A 341 -23.73 9.33 -18.94
CA LEU A 341 -24.51 8.30 -19.61
C LEU A 341 -23.78 6.95 -19.68
N THR A 342 -22.47 6.96 -19.95
CA THR A 342 -21.65 5.74 -19.95
C THR A 342 -21.58 5.10 -18.57
N ALA A 343 -21.48 5.91 -17.51
CA ALA A 343 -21.53 5.43 -16.12
C ALA A 343 -22.89 4.83 -15.78
N ILE A 344 -24.00 5.46 -16.20
CA ILE A 344 -25.36 4.93 -16.03
C ILE A 344 -25.50 3.59 -16.76
N LEU A 345 -25.03 3.49 -18.01
CA LEU A 345 -25.05 2.26 -18.78
C LEU A 345 -24.26 1.14 -18.08
N ALA A 346 -23.06 1.45 -17.59
CA ALA A 346 -22.25 0.50 -16.83
C ALA A 346 -22.99 0.02 -15.56
N LEU A 347 -23.63 0.91 -14.81
CA LEU A 347 -24.44 0.55 -13.65
C LEU A 347 -25.62 -0.36 -14.01
N LEU A 348 -26.31 -0.11 -15.13
CA LEU A 348 -27.40 -0.97 -15.61
C LEU A 348 -26.90 -2.38 -15.96
N ILE A 349 -25.76 -2.47 -16.65
CA ILE A 349 -25.13 -3.76 -17.00
C ILE A 349 -24.73 -4.51 -15.73
N LEU A 350 -24.02 -3.86 -14.80
CA LEU A 350 -23.58 -4.47 -13.55
C LEU A 350 -24.78 -4.91 -12.69
N LYS A 351 -25.85 -4.11 -12.65
CA LYS A 351 -27.10 -4.47 -11.96
C LYS A 351 -27.74 -5.71 -12.57
N ARG A 352 -27.74 -5.84 -13.90
CA ARG A 352 -28.26 -7.02 -14.61
C ARG A 352 -27.42 -8.27 -14.34
N LEU A 353 -26.09 -8.16 -14.39
CA LEU A 353 -25.17 -9.26 -14.08
C LEU A 353 -25.30 -9.72 -12.61
N ARG A 354 -25.41 -8.77 -11.68
CA ARG A 354 -25.66 -9.06 -10.27
C ARG A 354 -26.97 -9.83 -10.07
N LYS A 355 -28.03 -9.44 -10.77
CA LYS A 355 -29.34 -10.11 -10.70
C LYS A 355 -29.27 -11.54 -11.25
N ALA A 356 -28.62 -11.74 -12.39
CA ALA A 356 -28.42 -13.07 -12.96
C ALA A 356 -27.65 -14.01 -12.02
N GLY A 357 -26.61 -13.50 -11.35
CA GLY A 357 -25.88 -14.27 -10.34
C GLY A 357 -26.70 -14.59 -9.09
N SER A 358 -27.55 -13.66 -8.62
CA SER A 358 -28.43 -13.93 -7.46
C SER A 358 -29.53 -14.93 -7.77
N ASP A 359 -30.06 -14.92 -9.00
CA ASP A 359 -31.11 -15.86 -9.42
C ASP A 359 -30.55 -17.29 -9.57
N GLN A 360 -29.30 -17.44 -10.03
CA GLN A 360 -28.60 -18.74 -10.01
C GLN A 360 -28.38 -19.28 -8.58
N ALA A 361 -27.97 -18.43 -7.64
CA ALA A 361 -27.77 -18.85 -6.25
C ALA A 361 -29.08 -19.30 -5.58
N LYS A 362 -30.21 -18.65 -5.90
CA LYS A 362 -31.53 -19.05 -5.40
C LYS A 362 -32.07 -20.34 -6.03
N GLY A 363 -31.71 -20.63 -7.28
CA GLY A 363 -32.11 -21.86 -7.98
C GLY A 363 -31.42 -23.13 -7.48
N VAL A 364 -30.25 -23.02 -6.83
CA VAL A 364 -29.51 -24.15 -6.24
C VAL A 364 -29.93 -24.44 -4.79
N ALA A 365 -30.67 -23.52 -4.16
CA ALA A 365 -31.18 -23.66 -2.79
C ALA A 365 -32.61 -24.23 -2.71
N LYS A 366 -33.20 -24.58 -3.85
CA LYS A 366 -34.41 -25.42 -3.97
C LYS A 366 -33.99 -26.79 -4.45
#